data_AF-A0A9C9EPT1-F1
#
_entry.id   AF-A0A9C9EPT1-F1
#
_cell.length_a   1.000
_cell.length_b   1.000
_cell.length_c   1.000
_cell.angle_alpha   90.00
_cell.angle_beta   90.00
_cell.angle_gamma   90.00
#
_symmetry.space_group_name_H-M   'P 1'
#
loop_
_entity.id
_entity.type
_entity.pdbx_description
1 polymer ?
#
loop_
_entity_poly.entity_id
_entity_poly.type
_entity_poly.pdbx_seq_one_letter_code
_entity_poly.pdbx_strand_id
1 'polypeptide(L)'
;LMQFYISPEGVKGALTRFYTDEQLKQLVEKTGSNDGDLIQIAGGEMPKILEVMGKYRSKLAQKMCLVDKSCEFKFVWITDFPLFELDEEGNITSTHHPFTSPVEEHIEMLETEPLSVVARSYDLVCNGYELGTGSIRISDSDLQRGILKLVGLSDEQIEDRFGFFLRALDYGCPPHGGIALGLDRIIMLMAGEESIRDVIAFPKTLRAVSLMSDEPSEVDEEQLKELGLIVMRDEDEE
;
A
#
# COMPACT_ATOMS: atom_id res chain seq x y z
N LEU A 1 12.34 -6.02 20.63
CA LEU A 1 13.52 -5.58 19.85
C LEU A 1 14.76 -6.11 20.54
N MET A 2 15.65 -6.76 19.79
CA MET A 2 16.91 -7.35 20.24
C MET A 2 18.05 -6.61 19.56
N GLN A 3 19.18 -6.46 20.25
CA GLN A 3 20.32 -5.66 19.79
C GLN A 3 21.62 -6.43 20.03
N PHE A 4 22.46 -6.49 19.00
CA PHE A 4 23.79 -7.10 19.03
C PHE A 4 24.81 -6.11 18.47
N TYR A 5 25.82 -5.77 19.26
CA TYR A 5 26.92 -4.91 18.86
C TYR A 5 28.12 -5.77 18.45
N ILE A 6 28.68 -5.49 17.28
CA ILE A 6 29.82 -6.23 16.75
C ILE A 6 31.10 -5.53 17.23
N SER A 7 31.98 -6.28 17.89
CA SER A 7 33.26 -5.78 18.39
C SER A 7 34.39 -6.74 18.01
N PRO A 8 35.65 -6.27 18.01
CA PRO A 8 36.81 -7.12 17.73
C PRO A 8 36.94 -8.33 18.67
N GLU A 9 36.35 -8.23 19.87
CA GLU A 9 36.36 -9.27 20.91
C GLU A 9 35.18 -10.26 20.76
N GLY A 10 34.31 -10.06 19.77
CA GLY A 10 33.10 -10.85 19.53
C GLY A 10 31.81 -10.05 19.65
N VAL A 11 30.67 -10.75 19.51
CA VAL A 11 29.33 -10.16 19.56
C VAL A 11 28.92 -9.85 21.00
N LYS A 12 28.54 -8.61 21.28
CA LYS A 12 28.09 -8.13 22.61
C LYS A 12 26.60 -7.81 22.60
N GLY A 13 25.90 -8.06 23.70
CA GLY A 13 24.49 -7.72 23.85
C GLY A 13 23.82 -8.44 25.03
N ALA A 14 22.70 -7.90 25.53
CA ALA A 14 22.00 -8.48 26.69
C ALA A 14 21.48 -9.91 26.45
N LEU A 15 21.32 -10.29 25.17
CA LEU A 15 20.74 -11.55 24.74
C LEU A 15 21.76 -12.55 24.19
N THR A 16 23.05 -12.21 24.10
CA THR A 16 24.07 -13.12 23.56
C THR A 16 24.15 -14.43 24.34
N ARG A 17 23.90 -14.39 25.67
CA ARG A 17 23.82 -15.57 26.54
C ARG A 17 22.79 -16.64 26.13
N PHE A 18 21.84 -16.30 25.27
CA PHE A 18 20.80 -17.23 24.78
C PHE A 18 21.17 -17.89 23.45
N TYR A 19 22.31 -17.54 22.86
CA TYR A 19 22.77 -18.06 21.58
C TYR A 19 24.13 -18.73 21.75
N THR A 20 24.40 -19.71 20.88
CA THR A 20 25.73 -20.31 20.78
C THR A 20 26.67 -19.42 19.96
N ASP A 21 27.98 -19.59 20.14
CA ASP A 21 28.98 -18.86 19.35
C ASP A 21 28.81 -19.10 17.84
N GLU A 22 28.44 -20.32 17.46
CA GLU A 22 28.15 -20.68 16.06
C GLU A 22 26.94 -19.92 15.52
N GLN A 23 25.85 -19.79 16.30
CA GLN A 23 24.68 -19.02 15.89
C GLN A 23 24.98 -17.52 15.75
N LEU A 24 25.78 -16.97 16.68
CA LEU A 24 26.21 -15.56 16.61
C LEU A 24 27.13 -15.31 15.41
N LYS A 25 28.02 -16.25 15.09
CA LYS A 25 28.86 -16.19 13.89
C LYS A 25 28.04 -16.21 12.61
N GLN A 26 27.07 -17.11 12.51
CA GLN A 26 26.15 -17.17 11.36
C GLN A 26 25.31 -15.90 11.22
N LEU A 27 24.92 -15.27 12.33
CA LEU A 27 24.21 -13.98 12.30
C LEU A 27 25.08 -12.87 11.69
N VAL A 28 26.35 -12.79 12.10
CA VAL A 28 27.30 -11.81 11.54
C VAL A 28 27.53 -12.07 10.05
N GLU A 29 27.75 -13.33 9.66
CA GLU A 29 27.95 -13.72 8.26
C GLU A 29 26.73 -13.38 7.39
N LYS A 30 25.51 -13.68 7.86
CA LYS A 30 24.27 -13.39 7.11
C LYS A 30 24.00 -11.90 6.95
N THR A 31 24.41 -11.09 7.91
CA THR A 31 24.19 -9.62 7.87
C THR A 31 25.33 -8.88 7.20
N GLY A 32 26.49 -9.52 6.98
CA GLY A 32 27.69 -8.86 6.47
C GLY A 32 28.21 -7.75 7.37
N SER A 33 27.94 -7.83 8.68
CA SER A 33 28.27 -6.78 9.65
C SER A 33 29.76 -6.78 9.97
N ASN A 34 30.33 -5.59 10.15
CA ASN A 34 31.73 -5.35 10.51
C ASN A 34 31.86 -4.87 11.96
N ASP A 35 33.09 -4.83 12.48
CA ASP A 35 33.39 -4.26 13.79
C ASP A 35 32.88 -2.81 13.88
N GLY A 36 32.11 -2.53 14.94
CA GLY A 36 31.44 -1.24 15.16
C GLY A 36 29.98 -1.21 14.71
N ASP A 37 29.50 -2.21 13.97
CA ASP A 37 28.11 -2.27 13.53
C ASP A 37 27.16 -2.72 14.64
N LEU A 38 25.89 -2.32 14.49
CA LEU A 38 24.79 -2.69 15.37
C LEU A 38 23.73 -3.46 14.57
N ILE A 39 23.50 -4.71 14.94
CA ILE A 39 22.41 -5.54 14.40
C ILE A 39 21.18 -5.36 15.29
N GLN A 40 20.05 -5.01 14.67
CA GLN A 40 18.76 -4.94 15.35
C GLN A 40 17.79 -5.97 14.80
N ILE A 41 17.16 -6.72 15.70
CA ILE A 41 16.21 -7.79 15.34
C ILE A 41 14.89 -7.54 16.05
N ALA A 42 13.78 -7.64 15.32
CA ALA A 42 12.43 -7.61 15.87
C ALA A 42 11.78 -9.00 15.75
N GLY A 43 10.90 -9.34 16.69
CA GLY A 43 10.14 -10.60 16.72
C GLY A 43 8.68 -10.33 17.06
N GLY A 44 7.76 -11.17 16.58
CA GLY A 44 6.32 -10.89 16.49
C GLY A 44 5.71 -11.38 15.16
N GLU A 45 4.53 -10.86 14.83
CA GLU A 45 3.83 -11.18 13.57
C GLU A 45 4.49 -10.52 12.38
N MET A 46 4.75 -11.29 11.31
CA MET A 46 5.54 -10.86 10.17
C MET A 46 5.04 -9.55 9.52
N PRO A 47 3.74 -9.37 9.18
CA PRO A 47 3.28 -8.14 8.55
C PRO A 47 3.57 -6.90 9.40
N LYS A 48 3.28 -6.98 10.70
CA LYS A 48 3.50 -5.91 11.66
C LYS A 48 4.99 -5.59 11.87
N ILE A 49 5.84 -6.62 11.92
CA ILE A 49 7.29 -6.41 12.03
C ILE A 49 7.84 -5.74 10.78
N LEU A 50 7.47 -6.22 9.60
CA LEU A 50 7.98 -5.70 8.33
C LEU A 50 7.64 -4.21 8.19
N GLU A 51 6.42 -3.83 8.54
CA GLU A 51 5.99 -2.43 8.55
C GLU A 51 6.83 -1.58 9.52
N VAL A 52 6.94 -2.03 10.78
CA VAL A 52 7.67 -1.29 11.83
C VAL A 52 9.17 -1.18 11.50
N MET A 53 9.80 -2.28 11.05
CA MET A 53 11.22 -2.30 10.71
C MET A 53 11.51 -1.52 9.43
N GLY A 54 10.61 -1.50 8.45
CA GLY A 54 10.71 -0.64 7.27
C GLY A 54 10.70 0.85 7.62
N LYS A 55 9.78 1.26 8.50
CA LYS A 55 9.73 2.64 9.04
C LYS A 55 10.96 2.96 9.87
N TYR A 56 11.39 2.04 10.73
CA TYR A 56 12.58 2.19 11.56
C TYR A 56 13.85 2.38 10.72
N ARG A 57 14.06 1.53 9.70
CA ARG A 57 15.18 1.60 8.74
C ARG A 57 15.24 2.98 8.09
N SER A 58 14.11 3.46 7.57
CA SER A 58 14.03 4.73 6.84
C SER A 58 14.33 5.91 7.76
N LYS A 59 13.76 5.94 8.96
CA LYS A 59 14.00 6.99 9.95
C LYS A 59 15.44 7.02 10.47
N LEU A 60 16.05 5.84 10.67
CA LEU A 60 17.44 5.73 11.10
C LEU A 60 18.39 6.24 10.00
N ALA A 61 18.15 5.84 8.74
CA ALA A 61 18.95 6.28 7.60
C ALA A 61 18.91 7.81 7.43
N GLN A 62 17.74 8.43 7.63
CA GLN A 62 17.60 9.90 7.63
C GLN A 62 18.37 10.54 8.78
N LYS A 63 18.19 10.06 10.01
CA LYS A 63 18.85 10.62 11.20
C LYS A 63 20.37 10.52 11.16
N MET A 64 20.89 9.44 10.56
CA MET A 64 22.32 9.18 10.39
C MET A 64 22.89 9.77 9.09
N CYS A 65 22.09 10.50 8.31
CA CYS A 65 22.50 11.07 7.03
C CYS A 65 23.09 10.03 6.05
N LEU A 66 22.56 8.80 6.07
CA LEU A 66 22.98 7.71 5.18
C LEU A 66 22.28 7.74 3.81
N VAL A 67 21.19 8.52 3.71
CA VAL A 67 20.52 8.76 2.44
C VAL A 67 21.35 9.74 1.64
N ASP A 68 21.88 9.26 0.51
CA ASP A 68 22.59 10.08 -0.44
C ASP A 68 21.64 11.13 -1.05
N LYS A 69 21.84 12.39 -0.63
CA LYS A 69 21.08 13.54 -1.12
C LYS A 69 21.64 14.13 -2.42
N SER A 70 22.80 13.65 -2.87
CA SER A 70 23.39 14.06 -4.15
C SER A 70 22.80 13.28 -5.33
N CYS A 71 22.06 12.20 -5.04
CA CYS A 71 21.68 11.21 -6.03
C CYS A 71 20.39 11.56 -6.78
N GLU A 72 20.47 11.32 -8.08
CA GLU A 72 19.42 11.26 -9.09
C GLU A 72 18.22 10.41 -8.65
N PHE A 73 17.07 10.62 -9.30
CA PHE A 73 15.86 9.83 -9.09
C PHE A 73 16.11 8.32 -9.26
N LYS A 74 15.88 7.53 -8.21
CA LYS A 74 15.99 6.06 -8.23
C LYS A 74 14.62 5.44 -8.43
N PHE A 75 14.36 4.98 -9.64
CA PHE A 75 13.13 4.32 -10.01
C PHE A 75 13.21 2.80 -9.82
N VAL A 76 12.11 2.21 -9.38
CA VAL A 76 11.90 0.75 -9.34
C VAL A 76 10.44 0.43 -9.64
N TRP A 77 10.23 -0.65 -10.38
CA TRP A 77 8.91 -1.27 -10.53
C TRP A 77 8.75 -2.33 -9.47
N ILE A 78 7.67 -2.26 -8.69
CA ILE A 78 7.25 -3.35 -7.81
C ILE A 78 6.15 -4.11 -8.54
N THR A 79 6.31 -5.42 -8.65
CA THR A 79 5.39 -6.34 -9.33
C THR A 79 5.09 -7.52 -8.41
N ASP A 80 4.29 -8.46 -8.89
CA ASP A 80 4.02 -9.75 -8.24
C ASP A 80 3.32 -9.61 -6.88
N PHE A 81 2.43 -8.62 -6.78
CA PHE A 81 1.56 -8.48 -5.62
C PHE A 81 0.59 -9.66 -5.51
N PRO A 82 0.24 -10.11 -4.30
CA PRO A 82 -0.86 -11.04 -4.11
C PRO A 82 -2.17 -10.39 -4.58
N LEU A 83 -3.03 -11.14 -5.26
CA LEU A 83 -4.34 -10.65 -5.72
C LEU A 83 -5.33 -10.49 -4.56
N PHE A 84 -5.19 -11.33 -3.56
CA PHE A 84 -6.05 -11.34 -2.39
C PHE A 84 -5.25 -11.25 -1.10
N GLU A 85 -5.90 -10.72 -0.07
CA GLU A 85 -5.45 -10.77 1.33
C GLU A 85 -6.63 -11.17 2.22
N LEU A 86 -6.34 -11.39 3.51
CA LEU A 86 -7.36 -11.59 4.51
C LEU A 86 -7.65 -10.27 5.21
N ASP A 87 -8.93 -9.93 5.37
CA ASP A 87 -9.36 -8.82 6.20
C ASP A 87 -9.18 -9.15 7.71
N GLU A 88 -9.52 -8.18 8.57
CA GLU A 88 -9.42 -8.36 10.03
C GLU A 88 -10.33 -9.47 10.59
N GLU A 89 -11.38 -9.83 9.86
CA GLU A 89 -12.34 -10.89 10.20
C GLU A 89 -11.93 -12.26 9.62
N GLY A 90 -10.89 -12.31 8.79
CA GLY A 90 -10.40 -13.51 8.13
C GLY A 90 -11.11 -13.86 6.82
N ASN A 91 -11.87 -12.93 6.24
CA ASN A 91 -12.47 -13.10 4.92
C ASN A 91 -11.48 -12.72 3.82
N ILE A 92 -11.62 -13.34 2.64
CA ILE A 92 -10.83 -12.99 1.47
C ILE A 92 -11.30 -11.63 0.92
N THR A 93 -10.37 -10.71 0.74
CA THR A 93 -10.58 -9.41 0.09
C THR A 93 -9.51 -9.17 -0.97
N SER A 94 -9.76 -8.24 -1.89
CA SER A 94 -8.74 -7.83 -2.88
C SER A 94 -7.72 -6.88 -2.24
N THR A 95 -6.43 -7.08 -2.53
CA THR A 95 -5.36 -6.16 -2.11
C THR A 95 -5.45 -4.79 -2.79
N HIS A 96 -5.97 -4.77 -4.02
CA HIS A 96 -6.20 -3.57 -4.80
C HIS A 96 -7.66 -3.56 -5.28
N HIS A 97 -7.89 -3.23 -6.55
CA HIS A 97 -9.22 -3.29 -7.12
C HIS A 97 -9.63 -4.73 -7.47
N PRO A 98 -10.88 -5.16 -7.22
CA PRO A 98 -11.39 -6.50 -7.59
C PRO A 98 -11.48 -6.78 -9.10
N PHE A 99 -11.02 -5.84 -9.93
CA PHE A 99 -11.02 -5.97 -11.41
C PHE A 99 -9.62 -6.26 -11.95
N THR A 100 -8.63 -6.41 -11.07
CA THR A 100 -7.26 -6.74 -11.45
C THR A 100 -7.18 -8.20 -11.89
N SER A 101 -6.60 -8.43 -13.06
CA SER A 101 -6.39 -9.76 -13.60
C SER A 101 -5.37 -10.53 -12.75
N PRO A 102 -5.61 -11.82 -12.44
CA PRO A 102 -4.55 -12.72 -12.00
C PRO A 102 -3.52 -12.91 -13.12
N VAL A 103 -2.33 -13.38 -12.77
CA VAL A 103 -1.41 -14.00 -13.74
C VAL A 103 -2.07 -15.25 -14.31
N GLU A 104 -1.88 -15.51 -15.60
CA GLU A 104 -2.65 -16.52 -16.34
C GLU A 104 -2.40 -17.92 -15.76
N GLU A 105 -1.18 -18.19 -15.30
CA GLU A 105 -0.75 -19.44 -14.69
C GLU A 105 -1.42 -19.72 -13.34
N HIS A 106 -1.96 -18.70 -12.66
CA HIS A 106 -2.58 -18.83 -11.34
C HIS A 106 -4.12 -18.85 -11.40
N ILE A 107 -4.73 -18.79 -12.59
CA ILE A 107 -6.20 -18.78 -12.73
C ILE A 107 -6.82 -20.05 -12.10
N GLU A 108 -6.23 -21.22 -12.34
CA GLU A 108 -6.73 -22.48 -11.76
C GLU A 108 -6.60 -22.53 -10.22
N MET A 109 -5.70 -21.71 -9.64
CA MET A 109 -5.50 -21.63 -8.20
C MET A 109 -6.60 -20.81 -7.50
N LEU A 110 -7.44 -20.07 -8.23
CA LEU A 110 -8.53 -19.27 -7.66
C LEU A 110 -9.51 -20.11 -6.82
N GLU A 111 -9.72 -21.37 -7.19
CA GLU A 111 -10.64 -22.28 -6.49
C GLU A 111 -9.98 -23.04 -5.34
N THR A 112 -8.66 -23.26 -5.39
CA THR A 112 -7.95 -24.16 -4.48
C THR A 112 -7.07 -23.41 -3.47
N GLU A 113 -6.34 -22.39 -3.93
CA GLU A 113 -5.35 -21.63 -3.16
C GLU A 113 -5.41 -20.13 -3.50
N PRO A 114 -6.57 -19.46 -3.28
CA PRO A 114 -6.77 -18.08 -3.73
C PRO A 114 -5.73 -17.09 -3.16
N LEU A 115 -5.25 -17.29 -1.93
CA LEU A 115 -4.24 -16.43 -1.30
C LEU A 115 -2.83 -16.54 -1.93
N SER A 116 -2.59 -17.56 -2.77
CA SER A 116 -1.35 -17.74 -3.53
C SER A 116 -1.42 -17.11 -4.93
N VAL A 117 -2.59 -16.57 -5.33
CA VAL A 117 -2.79 -16.00 -6.66
C VAL A 117 -2.07 -14.66 -6.76
N VAL A 118 -1.24 -14.51 -7.79
CA VAL A 118 -0.50 -13.29 -8.06
C VAL A 118 -1.29 -12.41 -9.02
N ALA A 119 -1.34 -11.12 -8.72
CA ALA A 119 -1.98 -10.10 -9.54
C ALA A 119 -1.05 -9.61 -10.66
N ARG A 120 -1.61 -9.35 -11.84
CA ARG A 120 -0.96 -8.58 -12.91
C ARG A 120 -1.05 -7.08 -12.61
N SER A 121 -0.46 -6.68 -11.49
CA SER A 121 -0.39 -5.29 -11.01
C SER A 121 1.05 -4.84 -10.86
N TYR A 122 1.24 -3.53 -10.91
CA TYR A 122 2.55 -2.91 -10.93
C TYR A 122 2.52 -1.50 -10.35
N ASP A 123 3.49 -1.20 -9.50
CA ASP A 123 3.69 0.12 -8.91
C ASP A 123 5.01 0.72 -9.36
N LEU A 124 4.99 1.97 -9.81
CA LEU A 124 6.18 2.76 -10.08
C LEU A 124 6.57 3.51 -8.80
N VAL A 125 7.73 3.18 -8.25
CA VAL A 125 8.27 3.84 -7.05
C VAL A 125 9.52 4.63 -7.39
N CYS A 126 9.63 5.83 -6.86
CA CYS A 126 10.82 6.67 -6.96
C CYS A 126 11.25 7.17 -5.59
N ASN A 127 12.51 6.91 -5.20
CA ASN A 127 13.08 7.37 -3.92
C ASN A 127 12.22 7.00 -2.69
N GLY A 128 11.47 5.89 -2.75
CA GLY A 128 10.58 5.43 -1.69
C GLY A 128 9.16 6.01 -1.73
N TYR A 129 8.83 6.84 -2.71
CA TYR A 129 7.47 7.31 -2.97
C TYR A 129 6.84 6.52 -4.10
N GLU A 130 5.63 6.02 -3.88
CA GLU A 130 4.77 5.51 -4.95
C GLU A 130 4.35 6.68 -5.85
N LEU A 131 4.78 6.63 -7.10
CA LEU A 131 4.43 7.61 -8.14
C LEU A 131 3.18 7.22 -8.91
N GLY A 132 2.85 5.94 -8.93
CA GLY A 132 1.63 5.48 -9.55
C GLY A 132 1.48 3.98 -9.47
N THR A 133 0.24 3.55 -9.60
CA THR A 133 -0.19 2.15 -9.53
C THR A 133 -1.04 1.82 -10.74
N GLY A 134 -0.92 0.58 -11.20
CA GLY A 134 -1.63 0.10 -12.36
C GLY A 134 -1.84 -1.41 -12.34
N SER A 135 -2.75 -1.87 -13.20
CA SER A 135 -2.95 -3.29 -13.41
C SER A 135 -3.55 -3.59 -14.77
N ILE A 136 -3.35 -4.84 -15.19
CA ILE A 136 -4.12 -5.46 -16.27
C ILE A 136 -5.50 -5.79 -15.72
N ARG A 137 -6.54 -5.50 -16.48
CA ARG A 137 -7.93 -5.69 -16.07
C ARG A 137 -8.49 -7.00 -16.60
N ILE A 138 -9.41 -7.58 -15.83
CA ILE A 138 -10.19 -8.72 -16.27
C ILE A 138 -11.12 -8.25 -17.39
N SER A 139 -11.04 -8.92 -18.54
CA SER A 139 -11.93 -8.69 -19.69
C SER A 139 -12.95 -9.81 -19.89
N ASP A 140 -12.83 -10.90 -19.13
CA ASP A 140 -13.72 -12.04 -19.14
C ASP A 140 -14.78 -11.93 -18.02
N SER A 141 -16.05 -11.94 -18.39
CA SER A 141 -17.18 -11.72 -17.47
C SER A 141 -17.32 -12.84 -16.44
N ASP A 142 -17.07 -14.10 -16.83
CA ASP A 142 -17.18 -15.26 -15.95
C ASP A 142 -16.08 -15.26 -14.90
N LEU A 143 -14.83 -14.98 -15.30
CA LEU A 143 -13.71 -14.79 -14.39
C LEU A 143 -13.96 -13.63 -13.43
N GLN A 144 -14.47 -12.50 -13.92
CA GLN A 144 -14.78 -11.34 -13.07
C GLN A 144 -15.86 -11.69 -12.05
N ARG A 145 -16.91 -12.42 -12.45
CA ARG A 145 -17.96 -12.89 -11.53
C ARG A 145 -17.40 -13.88 -10.51
N GLY A 146 -16.49 -14.78 -10.91
CA GLY A 146 -15.79 -15.70 -10.00
C GLY A 146 -14.99 -14.96 -8.93
N ILE A 147 -14.21 -13.95 -9.32
CA ILE A 147 -13.44 -13.13 -8.39
C ILE A 147 -14.35 -12.34 -7.43
N LEU A 148 -15.45 -11.76 -7.92
CA LEU A 148 -16.41 -11.05 -7.07
C LEU A 148 -17.07 -11.97 -6.04
N LYS A 149 -17.31 -13.25 -6.39
CA LYS A 149 -17.79 -14.26 -5.44
C LYS A 149 -16.75 -14.62 -4.39
N LEU A 150 -15.48 -14.75 -4.79
CA LEU A 150 -14.38 -15.05 -3.88
C LEU A 150 -14.20 -13.97 -2.81
N VAL A 151 -14.43 -12.70 -3.16
CA VAL A 151 -14.41 -11.58 -2.19
C VAL A 151 -15.72 -11.45 -1.39
N GLY A 152 -16.60 -12.46 -1.44
CA GLY A 152 -17.77 -12.56 -0.57
C GLY A 152 -19.06 -11.91 -1.08
N LEU A 153 -19.13 -11.47 -2.34
CA LEU A 153 -20.36 -10.90 -2.90
C LEU A 153 -21.34 -12.00 -3.34
N SER A 154 -22.61 -11.86 -2.97
CA SER A 154 -23.69 -12.71 -3.46
C SER A 154 -24.03 -12.40 -4.92
N ASP A 155 -24.67 -13.35 -5.62
CA ASP A 155 -25.10 -13.12 -7.02
C ASP A 155 -26.05 -11.91 -7.16
N GLU A 156 -26.87 -11.63 -6.15
CA GLU A 156 -27.75 -10.45 -6.11
C GLU A 156 -26.94 -9.15 -5.97
N GLN A 157 -25.97 -9.12 -5.06
CA GLN A 157 -25.08 -7.97 -4.88
C GLN A 157 -24.21 -7.70 -6.11
N ILE A 158 -23.76 -8.77 -6.77
CA ILE A 158 -22.99 -8.67 -8.02
C ILE A 158 -23.85 -8.04 -9.11
N GLU A 159 -25.09 -8.48 -9.28
CA GLU A 159 -25.97 -7.93 -10.31
C GLU A 159 -26.35 -6.47 -10.03
N ASP A 160 -26.70 -6.15 -8.79
CA ASP A 160 -27.11 -4.79 -8.37
C ASP A 160 -25.96 -3.78 -8.55
N ARG A 161 -24.74 -4.14 -8.12
CA ARG A 161 -23.60 -3.22 -8.11
C ARG A 161 -22.78 -3.24 -9.41
N PHE A 162 -22.65 -4.40 -10.03
CA PHE A 162 -21.70 -4.64 -11.13
C PHE A 162 -22.35 -5.24 -12.38
N GLY A 163 -23.66 -5.50 -12.40
CA GLY A 163 -24.34 -6.13 -13.54
C GLY A 163 -24.19 -5.33 -14.84
N PHE A 164 -24.20 -3.99 -14.76
CA PHE A 164 -23.95 -3.15 -15.93
C PHE A 164 -22.53 -3.33 -16.49
N PHE A 165 -21.55 -3.48 -15.61
CA PHE A 165 -20.14 -3.62 -15.96
C PHE A 165 -19.88 -5.01 -16.55
N LEU A 166 -20.40 -6.07 -15.93
CA LEU A 166 -20.29 -7.44 -16.43
C LEU A 166 -20.91 -7.57 -17.84
N ARG A 167 -22.09 -7.00 -18.06
CA ARG A 167 -22.69 -6.95 -19.41
C ARG A 167 -21.82 -6.20 -20.41
N ALA A 168 -21.13 -5.15 -19.98
CA ALA A 168 -20.22 -4.41 -20.86
C ALA A 168 -19.01 -5.26 -21.27
N LEU A 169 -18.53 -6.17 -20.41
CA LEU A 169 -17.49 -7.14 -20.75
C LEU A 169 -17.96 -8.08 -21.88
N ASP A 170 -19.20 -8.58 -21.79
CA ASP A 170 -19.80 -9.52 -22.75
C ASP A 170 -19.98 -8.93 -24.16
N TYR A 171 -20.03 -7.60 -24.31
CA TYR A 171 -20.12 -6.94 -25.61
C TYR A 171 -18.78 -6.85 -26.37
N GLY A 172 -17.79 -7.66 -25.99
CA GLY A 172 -16.51 -7.77 -26.67
C GLY A 172 -15.46 -6.80 -26.12
N CYS A 173 -15.38 -6.68 -24.78
CA CYS A 173 -14.33 -5.90 -24.15
C CYS A 173 -12.95 -6.49 -24.49
N PRO A 174 -12.02 -5.70 -25.08
CA PRO A 174 -10.68 -6.19 -25.38
C PRO A 174 -9.85 -6.35 -24.09
N PRO A 175 -8.78 -7.16 -24.11
CA PRO A 175 -7.76 -7.11 -23.08
C PRO A 175 -7.24 -5.69 -22.90
N HIS A 176 -7.29 -5.18 -21.67
CA HIS A 176 -6.94 -3.80 -21.37
C HIS A 176 -6.21 -3.69 -20.02
N GLY A 177 -5.45 -2.63 -19.86
CA GLY A 177 -4.70 -2.33 -18.65
C GLY A 177 -4.47 -0.83 -18.57
N GLY A 178 -4.11 -0.36 -17.39
CA GLY A 178 -3.88 1.07 -17.18
C GLY A 178 -2.92 1.34 -16.03
N ILE A 179 -2.59 2.61 -15.88
CA ILE A 179 -1.81 3.14 -14.76
C ILE A 179 -2.30 4.54 -14.45
N ALA A 180 -2.37 4.88 -13.16
CA ALA A 180 -2.64 6.22 -12.69
C ALA A 180 -1.39 6.75 -11.99
N LEU A 181 -0.98 7.97 -12.34
CA LEU A 181 0.19 8.63 -11.77
C LEU A 181 -0.24 9.75 -10.81
N GLY A 182 0.38 9.80 -9.64
CA GLY A 182 0.25 10.88 -8.66
C GLY A 182 1.03 12.11 -9.10
N LEU A 183 0.39 12.97 -9.89
CA LEU A 183 1.00 14.18 -10.44
C LEU A 183 1.63 15.07 -9.36
N ASP A 184 0.93 15.29 -8.25
CA ASP A 184 1.43 16.14 -7.16
C ASP A 184 2.71 15.57 -6.54
N ARG A 185 2.80 14.24 -6.38
CA ARG A 185 4.02 13.59 -5.86
C ARG A 185 5.17 13.70 -6.86
N ILE A 186 4.89 13.55 -8.15
CA ILE A 186 5.91 13.74 -9.20
C ILE A 186 6.46 15.16 -9.15
N ILE A 187 5.59 16.17 -9.11
CA ILE A 187 6.01 17.58 -9.03
C ILE A 187 6.74 17.87 -7.72
N MET A 188 6.26 17.36 -6.58
CA MET A 188 6.92 17.48 -5.27
C MET A 188 8.37 16.96 -5.31
N LEU A 189 8.57 15.76 -5.87
CA LEU A 189 9.91 15.20 -6.03
C LEU A 189 10.79 16.00 -7.01
N MET A 190 10.22 16.48 -8.11
CA MET A 190 10.93 17.32 -9.09
C MET A 190 11.34 18.68 -8.53
N ALA A 191 10.49 19.27 -7.68
CA ALA A 191 10.75 20.54 -7.01
C ALA A 191 11.68 20.37 -5.78
N GLY A 192 11.91 19.15 -5.31
CA GLY A 192 12.70 18.87 -4.12
C GLY A 192 11.98 19.22 -2.82
N GLU A 193 10.65 19.24 -2.85
CA GLU A 193 9.80 19.58 -1.70
C GLU A 193 9.52 18.35 -0.82
N GLU A 194 9.25 18.58 0.46
CA GLU A 194 8.90 17.51 1.41
C GLU A 194 7.39 17.30 1.55
N SER A 195 6.57 18.24 1.03
CA SER A 195 5.11 18.16 1.08
C SER A 195 4.47 18.44 -0.27
N ILE A 196 3.43 17.66 -0.61
CA ILE A 196 2.59 17.95 -1.78
C ILE A 196 1.87 19.31 -1.66
N ARG A 197 1.74 19.85 -0.45
CA ARG A 197 1.13 21.17 -0.22
C ARG A 197 1.93 22.29 -0.86
N ASP A 198 3.24 22.12 -0.97
CA ASP A 198 4.14 23.13 -1.52
C ASP A 198 4.10 23.19 -3.06
N VAL A 199 3.45 22.21 -3.69
CA VAL A 199 3.26 22.14 -5.15
C VAL A 199 1.81 22.30 -5.58
N ILE A 200 0.90 22.56 -4.63
CA ILE A 200 -0.51 22.82 -4.89
C ILE A 200 -0.79 24.29 -4.55
N ALA A 201 -1.39 25.04 -5.47
CA ALA A 201 -1.59 26.48 -5.30
C ALA A 201 -2.48 26.83 -4.08
N PHE A 202 -3.53 26.04 -3.83
CA PHE A 202 -4.47 26.23 -2.72
C PHE A 202 -4.72 24.89 -2.01
N PRO A 203 -3.78 24.41 -1.19
CA PRO A 203 -3.88 23.11 -0.55
C PRO A 203 -4.91 23.12 0.58
N LYS A 204 -5.46 21.94 0.89
CA LYS A 204 -6.33 21.75 2.05
C LYS A 204 -5.53 21.22 3.26
N THR A 205 -6.05 21.46 4.46
CA THR A 205 -5.51 20.87 5.71
C THR A 205 -5.80 19.37 5.79
N LEU A 206 -5.27 18.68 6.82
CA LEU A 206 -5.58 17.27 7.07
C LEU A 206 -7.07 17.04 7.41
N ARG A 207 -7.80 18.10 7.78
CA ARG A 207 -9.25 18.06 8.04
C ARG A 207 -10.07 18.38 6.79
N ALA A 208 -9.45 18.36 5.60
CA ALA A 208 -10.06 18.77 4.33
C ALA A 208 -10.54 20.23 4.27
N VAL A 209 -10.06 21.09 5.18
CA VAL A 209 -10.46 22.51 5.28
C VAL A 209 -9.54 23.41 4.45
N SER A 210 -10.12 24.40 3.78
CA SER A 210 -9.43 25.53 3.13
C SER A 210 -9.35 26.69 4.10
N LEU A 211 -8.15 26.99 4.63
CA LEU A 211 -8.01 28.12 5.57
C LEU A 211 -8.05 29.48 4.87
N MET A 212 -7.84 29.52 3.55
CA MET A 212 -7.87 30.77 2.78
C MET A 212 -9.29 31.22 2.44
N SER A 213 -10.18 30.27 2.17
CA SER A 213 -11.54 30.51 1.71
C SER A 213 -12.61 30.07 2.71
N ASP A 214 -12.22 29.64 3.91
CA ASP A 214 -13.10 29.15 4.96
C ASP A 214 -14.09 28.06 4.46
N GLU A 215 -13.55 27.05 3.77
CA GLU A 215 -14.32 25.91 3.23
C GLU A 215 -14.05 24.62 4.02
N PRO A 216 -15.03 23.73 4.20
CA PRO A 216 -16.42 23.89 3.79
C PRO A 216 -17.18 24.91 4.65
N SER A 217 -18.27 25.45 4.12
CA SER A 217 -19.16 26.40 4.79
C SER A 217 -20.61 25.92 4.76
N GLU A 218 -21.48 26.57 5.55
CA GLU A 218 -22.92 26.27 5.53
C GLU A 218 -23.54 26.58 4.17
N VAL A 219 -24.57 25.81 3.80
CA VAL A 219 -25.31 25.91 2.54
C VAL A 219 -26.71 26.47 2.83
N ASP A 220 -27.22 27.31 1.93
CA ASP A 220 -28.55 27.91 2.07
C ASP A 220 -29.67 26.85 2.06
N GLU A 221 -30.67 27.03 2.92
CA GLU A 221 -31.80 26.09 3.05
C GLU A 221 -32.59 25.91 1.75
N GLU A 222 -32.67 26.94 0.91
CA GLU A 222 -33.35 26.88 -0.40
C GLU A 222 -32.66 25.88 -1.34
N GLN A 223 -31.32 25.86 -1.35
CA GLN A 223 -30.54 24.92 -2.16
C GLN A 223 -30.69 23.49 -1.65
N LEU A 224 -30.68 23.31 -0.32
CA LEU A 224 -30.94 22.00 0.29
C LEU A 224 -32.33 21.48 -0.10
N LYS A 225 -33.35 22.34 -0.05
CA LYS A 225 -34.72 21.99 -0.43
C LYS A 225 -34.85 21.66 -1.91
N GLU A 226 -34.21 22.41 -2.80
CA GLU A 226 -34.18 22.12 -4.24
C GLU A 226 -33.58 20.75 -4.53
N LEU A 227 -32.50 20.40 -3.82
CA LEU A 227 -31.84 19.10 -3.92
C LEU A 227 -32.57 17.97 -3.17
N GLY A 228 -33.63 18.28 -2.41
CA GLY A 228 -34.34 17.33 -1.57
C GLY A 228 -33.51 16.78 -0.40
N LEU A 229 -32.54 17.56 0.08
CA LEU A 229 -31.63 17.20 1.16
C LEU A 229 -32.03 17.87 2.48
N ILE A 230 -31.71 17.19 3.59
CA ILE A 230 -31.85 17.71 4.94
C ILE A 230 -30.53 17.42 5.67
N VAL A 231 -29.95 18.45 6.30
CA VAL A 231 -28.77 18.27 7.15
C VAL A 231 -29.22 17.74 8.50
N MET A 232 -28.82 16.51 8.82
CA MET A 232 -28.99 15.94 10.16
C MET A 232 -27.88 16.49 11.03
N ARG A 233 -28.22 17.21 12.10
CA ARG A 233 -27.27 17.61 13.15
C ARG A 233 -27.41 16.59 14.29
N ASP A 234 -26.32 15.95 14.68
CA ASP A 234 -26.32 15.12 15.90
C ASP A 234 -26.44 16.04 17.12
N GLU A 235 -27.32 15.70 18.08
CA GLU A 235 -27.66 16.55 19.24
C GLU A 235 -26.50 16.75 20.25
N ASP A 236 -25.31 16.20 20.01
CA ASP A 236 -24.19 16.14 20.97
C ASP A 236 -23.01 17.09 20.66
N GLU A 237 -23.12 18.01 19.70
CA GLU A 237 -22.12 19.07 19.47
C GLU A 237 -22.69 20.47 19.78
N GLU A 238 -22.80 20.79 21.08
CA GLU A 238 -22.79 22.18 21.59
C GLU A 238 -21.37 22.63 21.98
#